data_AF-A0A323TH80-F1
#
_entry.id   AF-A0A323TH80-F1
#
_cell.length_a   1.000
_cell.length_b   1.000
_cell.length_c   1.000
_cell.angle_alpha   90.00
_cell.angle_beta   90.00
_cell.angle_gamma   90.00
#
_symmetry.space_group_name_H-M   'P 1'
#
loop_
_entity.id
_entity.type
_entity.pdbx_description
1 polymer ?
#
loop_
_entity_poly.entity_id
_entity_poly.type
_entity_poly.pdbx_seq_one_letter_code
_entity_poly.pdbx_strand_id
1 'polypeptide(L)' 'MFHKGVRSLNKLTDDLLLEIYKRAIELELDGQFIQILKDELNKRGLLLKE' A
#
# COMPACT_ATOMS: atom_id res chain seq x y z
N MET A 1 2.23 -9.27 19.29
CA MET A 1 0.91 -9.79 18.86
C MET A 1 0.47 -9.03 17.61
N PHE A 2 0.79 -9.53 16.42
CA PHE A 2 0.38 -8.89 15.17
C PHE A 2 -1.07 -9.30 14.85
N HIS A 3 -1.94 -8.31 14.74
CA HIS A 3 -3.36 -8.53 14.52
C HIS A 3 -3.60 -9.14 13.15
N LYS A 4 -4.29 -10.30 13.15
CA LYS A 4 -4.90 -10.94 11.98
C LYS A 4 -5.92 -9.98 11.35
N GLY A 5 -5.49 -9.10 10.45
CA GLY A 5 -6.38 -8.12 9.81
C GLY A 5 -6.09 -7.80 8.35
N VAL A 6 -4.83 -7.84 7.89
CA VAL A 6 -4.50 -7.51 6.49
C VAL A 6 -4.37 -8.79 5.68
N ARG A 7 -5.50 -9.42 5.34
CA ARG A 7 -5.51 -10.54 4.40
C ARG A 7 -5.28 -10.03 2.98
N SER A 8 -3.99 -9.90 2.67
CA SER A 8 -3.38 -10.04 1.34
C SER A 8 -3.65 -8.92 0.34
N LEU A 9 -2.95 -7.78 0.51
CA LEU A 9 -2.66 -6.85 -0.59
C LEU A 9 -2.10 -7.57 -1.83
N ASN A 10 -1.45 -8.74 -1.63
CA ASN A 10 -1.01 -9.67 -2.69
C ASN A 10 -2.09 -10.03 -3.74
N LYS A 11 -3.40 -9.86 -3.43
CA LYS A 11 -4.48 -10.15 -4.38
C LYS A 11 -4.89 -8.95 -5.23
N LEU A 12 -4.41 -7.75 -4.87
CA LEU A 12 -4.66 -6.55 -5.65
C LEU A 12 -3.76 -6.57 -6.89
N THR A 13 -4.32 -6.16 -8.03
CA THR A 13 -3.50 -5.81 -9.19
C THR A 13 -2.63 -4.59 -8.87
N ASP A 14 -1.56 -4.42 -9.63
CA ASP A 14 -0.62 -3.32 -9.42
C ASP A 14 -1.30 -1.95 -9.62
N ASP A 15 -2.17 -1.83 -10.62
CA ASP A 15 -2.97 -0.62 -10.87
C ASP A 15 -3.86 -0.25 -9.69
N LEU A 16 -4.57 -1.25 -9.12
CA LEU A 16 -5.47 -1.02 -8.00
C LEU A 16 -4.70 -0.66 -6.73
N LEU A 17 -3.54 -1.29 -6.49
CA LEU A 17 -2.68 -0.97 -5.36
C LEU A 17 -2.13 0.46 -5.46
N LEU A 18 -1.70 0.90 -6.65
CA LEU A 18 -1.27 2.26 -6.92
C LEU A 18 -2.40 3.28 -6.72
N GLU A 19 -3.60 2.96 -7.20
CA GLU A 19 -4.78 3.82 -7.02
C GLU A 19 -5.13 4.00 -5.54
N ILE A 20 -5.16 2.91 -4.78
CA ILE A 20 -5.43 2.95 -3.33
C ILE A 20 -4.37 3.79 -2.61
N TYR A 21 -3.09 3.62 -2.95
CA TYR A 21 -2.00 4.41 -2.37
C TYR A 21 -2.15 5.91 -2.65
N LYS A 22 -2.45 6.29 -3.90
CA LYS A 22 -2.68 7.70 -4.27
C LYS A 22 -3.84 8.30 -3.49
N ARG A 23 -5.00 7.61 -3.46
CA ARG A 23 -6.17 8.06 -2.71
C ARG A 23 -5.91 8.15 -1.21
N ALA A 24 -5.13 7.23 -0.65
CA ALA A 24 -4.79 7.25 0.77
C ALA A 24 -3.96 8.49 1.15
N ILE A 25 -3.06 8.94 0.26
CA ILE A 25 -2.32 10.19 0.43
C ILE A 25 -3.25 11.39 0.29
N GLU A 26 -4.08 11.43 -0.77
CA GLU A 26 -5.00 12.55 -1.03
C GLU A 26 -6.01 12.78 0.12
N LEU A 27 -6.43 11.69 0.78
CA LEU A 27 -7.36 11.74 1.90
C LEU A 27 -6.68 11.89 3.26
N GLU A 28 -5.35 12.04 3.30
CA GLU A 28 -4.55 12.15 4.53
C GLU A 28 -4.88 11.02 5.53
N LEU A 29 -4.99 9.78 5.04
CA LEU A 29 -5.29 8.62 5.88
C LEU A 29 -4.15 8.32 6.85
N ASP A 30 -4.43 7.42 7.80
CA ASP A 30 -3.46 6.98 8.79
C ASP A 30 -2.10 6.63 8.19
N GLY A 31 -1.04 7.16 8.80
CA GLY A 31 0.33 7.00 8.31
C GLY A 31 0.81 5.55 8.32
N GLN A 32 0.33 4.70 9.24
CA GLN A 32 0.68 3.28 9.24
C GLN A 32 0.04 2.56 8.05
N PHE A 33 -1.21 2.91 7.72
CA PHE A 33 -1.87 2.38 6.53
C PHE A 33 -1.13 2.77 5.24
N ILE A 34 -0.74 4.04 5.10
CA ILE A 34 0.05 4.51 3.95
C ILE A 34 1.39 3.77 3.88
N GLN A 35 2.06 3.56 5.02
CA GLN A 35 3.33 2.84 5.08
C GLN A 35 3.18 1.37 4.61
N ILE A 36 2.12 0.68 5.00
CA ILE A 36 1.85 -0.70 4.56
C ILE A 36 1.70 -0.78 3.04
N LEU A 37 0.98 0.18 2.44
CA LEU A 37 0.81 0.26 0.98
C LEU A 37 2.14 0.55 0.28
N LYS A 38 2.92 1.48 0.83
CA LYS A 38 4.25 1.84 0.32
C LYS A 38 5.21 0.64 0.33
N ASP A 39 5.21 -0.14 1.40
CA ASP A 39 6.04 -1.33 1.53
C ASP A 39 5.69 -2.40 0.47
N GLU A 40 4.40 -2.63 0.23
CA GLU A 40 3.95 -3.58 -0.79
C GLU A 40 4.24 -3.08 -2.21
N LEU A 41 4.08 -1.78 -2.49
CA LEU A 41 4.46 -1.18 -3.77
C LEU A 41 5.97 -1.29 -4.04
N ASN A 42 6.80 -1.02 -3.02
CA ASN A 42 8.25 -1.17 -3.10
C ASN A 42 8.66 -2.63 -3.36
N LYS A 43 8.03 -3.58 -2.67
CA LYS A 43 8.27 -5.02 -2.86
C LYS A 43 7.96 -5.48 -4.28
N ARG A 44 7.00 -4.85 -4.96
CA ARG A 44 6.65 -5.12 -6.37
C ARG A 44 7.47 -4.32 -7.38
N GLY A 45 8.34 -3.42 -6.92
CA GLY A 45 9.13 -2.55 -7.81
C GLY A 45 8.31 -1.46 -8.51
N LEU A 46 7.15 -1.09 -7.94
CA LEU A 46 6.23 -0.12 -8.54
C LEU A 46 6.51 1.33 -8.10
N LEU A 47 7.32 1.50 -7.07
CA LEU A 47 7.89 2.80 -6.72
C LEU A 47 9.29 2.87 -7.31
N LEU A 48 9.50 3.82 -8.21
CA LEU A 48 10.83 4.14 -8.72
C LEU A 48 11.70 4.53 -7.52
N LYS A 49 12.86 3.88 -7.37
CA LYS A 49 13.89 4.35 -6.45
C LYS A 49 14.39 5.68 -7.01
N GLU A 50 14.15 6.76 -6.28
CA GLU A 50 14.90 8.01 -6.44
C GLU A 50 16.40 7.77 -6.18
#